data_AF-H3SMB6-F1
#
_entry.id   AF-H3SMB6-F1
#
_cell.length_a   1.000
_cell.length_b   1.000
_cell.length_c   1.000
_cell.angle_alpha   90.00
_cell.angle_beta   90.00
_cell.angle_gamma   90.00
#
_symmetry.space_group_name_H-M   'P 1'
#
loop_
_entity.id
_entity.type
_entity.pdbx_description
1 polymer ?
#
loop_
_entity_poly.entity_id
_entity_poly.type
_entity_poly.pdbx_seq_one_letter_code
_entity_poly.pdbx_strand_id
1 'polypeptide(L)'
;MLTTARKHLCQLAPLTFQQMDGLNTVLPYGLRKVHALRTLTTESTAVFIPFPAQEVMHPGGVYQGQNVISKNMIFVSRKQLLNGNSFILGVPGSGKSFTANREIVNQVLASDDDVILIDPEREYSALVKALGGETIHISATSSNHINAMDMNRQYGDGANPVILKSEFVLSLCEQLMGGYPLGAKEKSLIDRCTASVYRTFLQNQYKGEPPTLRDFHAELLKQAEPEAQDIALAIELFTSGSLNTFAKPTNVNVDNRLLSYDILDLGKQLLPIGMLVVLDSILNRITQNRVKGKNI
;
A
#
# COMPACT_ATOMS: atom_id res chain seq x y z
N MET A 1 -55.37 2.39 32.74
CA MET A 1 -53.97 2.31 33.26
C MET A 1 -53.43 0.88 33.24
N LEU A 2 -54.04 -0.07 33.96
CA LEU A 2 -53.61 -1.49 33.97
C LEU A 2 -53.57 -2.13 32.56
N THR A 3 -54.60 -1.88 31.75
CA THR A 3 -54.69 -2.39 30.37
C THR A 3 -53.60 -1.81 29.46
N THR A 4 -53.28 -0.52 29.62
CA THR A 4 -52.22 0.17 28.89
C THR A 4 -50.83 -0.35 29.27
N ALA A 5 -50.58 -0.56 30.56
CA ALA A 5 -49.30 -1.08 31.04
C ALA A 5 -49.04 -2.51 30.51
N ARG A 6 -50.06 -3.37 30.51
CA ARG A 6 -49.95 -4.73 29.94
C ARG A 6 -49.62 -4.73 28.45
N LYS A 7 -50.13 -3.77 27.67
CA LYS A 7 -49.80 -3.62 26.24
C LYS A 7 -48.29 -3.39 26.00
N HIS A 8 -47.61 -2.79 26.97
CA HIS A 8 -46.16 -2.54 26.93
C HIS A 8 -45.35 -3.51 27.80
N LEU A 9 -45.90 -4.69 28.12
CA LEU A 9 -45.25 -5.71 28.95
C LEU A 9 -44.88 -5.23 30.37
N CYS A 10 -45.49 -4.13 30.83
CA CYS A 10 -45.32 -3.62 32.18
C CYS A 10 -46.36 -4.21 33.12
N GLN A 11 -45.90 -4.81 34.22
CA GLN A 11 -46.77 -5.26 35.31
C GLN A 11 -46.88 -4.14 36.34
N LEU A 12 -48.11 -3.81 36.74
CA LEU A 12 -48.37 -2.87 37.83
C LEU A 12 -48.88 -3.65 39.04
N ALA A 13 -48.31 -3.37 40.21
CA ALA A 13 -48.76 -3.89 41.48
C ALA A 13 -49.04 -2.72 42.44
N PRO A 14 -50.14 -2.75 43.22
CA PRO A 14 -50.40 -1.74 44.24
C PRO A 14 -49.40 -1.87 45.40
N LEU A 15 -48.87 -0.74 45.87
CA LEU A 15 -48.02 -0.66 47.07
C LEU A 15 -48.88 -0.58 48.34
N THR A 16 -49.49 -1.71 48.72
CA THR A 16 -50.35 -1.79 49.91
C THR A 16 -49.54 -1.51 51.18
N PHE A 17 -50.00 -0.58 52.03
CA PHE A 17 -49.34 -0.12 53.25
C PHE A 17 -47.96 0.56 53.05
N GLN A 18 -47.58 0.86 51.81
CA GLN A 18 -46.31 1.51 51.45
C GLN A 18 -46.52 2.79 50.64
N GLN A 19 -47.67 3.47 50.81
CA GLN A 19 -48.05 4.63 50.00
C GLN A 19 -47.07 5.80 50.20
N MET A 20 -46.68 6.06 51.45
CA MET A 20 -45.69 7.11 51.77
C MET A 20 -44.31 6.77 51.20
N ASP A 21 -43.91 5.50 51.22
CA ASP A 21 -42.63 5.05 50.67
C ASP A 21 -42.61 5.11 49.14
N GLY A 22 -43.73 4.76 48.50
CA GLY A 22 -43.95 4.95 47.07
C GLY A 22 -43.83 6.41 46.65
N LEU A 23 -44.49 7.32 47.38
CA LEU A 23 -44.42 8.76 47.12
C LEU A 23 -42.99 9.30 47.29
N ASN A 24 -42.30 8.94 48.38
CA ASN A 24 -40.90 9.36 48.59
C ASN A 24 -39.97 8.84 47.47
N THR A 25 -40.23 7.65 46.94
CA THR A 25 -39.43 7.01 45.88
C THR A 25 -39.55 7.70 44.52
N VAL A 26 -40.71 8.30 44.21
CA VAL A 26 -40.94 8.94 42.90
C VAL A 26 -40.64 10.45 42.89
N LEU A 27 -40.40 11.06 44.05
CA LEU A 27 -40.12 12.49 44.15
C LEU A 27 -38.66 12.82 43.76
N PRO A 28 -38.40 14.01 43.19
CA PRO A 28 -37.13 14.34 42.53
C PRO A 28 -35.95 14.59 43.47
N TYR A 29 -36.09 14.38 44.78
CA TYR A 29 -35.00 14.47 45.75
C TYR A 29 -34.26 13.13 45.95
N GLY A 30 -34.59 12.09 45.18
CA GLY A 30 -33.74 10.91 44.99
C GLY A 30 -33.74 9.88 46.14
N LEU A 31 -34.70 9.93 47.06
CA LEU A 31 -34.78 8.95 48.15
C LEU A 31 -35.59 7.72 47.75
N ARG A 32 -34.92 6.57 47.55
CA ARG A 32 -35.60 5.29 47.28
C ARG A 32 -35.99 4.59 48.59
N LYS A 33 -37.29 4.43 48.84
CA LYS A 33 -37.83 3.65 49.97
C LYS A 33 -38.50 2.33 49.57
N VAL A 34 -38.84 2.16 48.29
CA VAL A 34 -39.42 0.91 47.76
C VAL A 34 -38.31 -0.02 47.24
N HIS A 35 -38.30 -1.27 47.70
CA HIS A 35 -37.34 -2.32 47.32
C HIS A 35 -37.91 -3.26 46.25
N ALA A 36 -38.35 -2.71 45.12
CA ALA A 36 -38.84 -3.46 43.96
C ALA A 36 -37.82 -3.42 42.82
N LEU A 37 -36.66 -4.07 43.02
CA LEU A 37 -35.60 -4.13 42.01
C LEU A 37 -35.81 -5.36 41.12
N ARG A 38 -35.71 -5.14 39.80
CA ARG A 38 -35.63 -6.21 38.82
C ARG A 38 -34.18 -6.31 38.34
N THR A 39 -33.59 -7.50 38.44
CA THR A 39 -32.33 -7.77 37.78
C THR A 39 -32.56 -7.80 36.27
N LEU A 40 -31.75 -7.04 35.53
CA LEU A 40 -31.71 -7.08 34.07
C LEU A 40 -30.40 -7.74 33.65
N THR A 41 -30.42 -8.43 32.50
CA THR A 41 -29.18 -8.83 31.84
C THR A 41 -28.48 -7.59 31.29
N THR A 42 -27.16 -7.67 31.10
CA THR A 42 -26.37 -6.59 30.48
C THR A 42 -26.95 -6.20 29.12
N GLU A 43 -27.40 -7.18 28.31
CA GLU A 43 -28.06 -6.96 27.02
C GLU A 43 -29.36 -6.14 27.14
N SER A 44 -30.23 -6.50 28.09
CA SER A 44 -31.48 -5.76 28.33
C SER A 44 -31.24 -4.34 28.81
N THR A 45 -30.16 -4.13 29.57
CA THR A 45 -29.75 -2.81 30.06
C THR A 45 -29.19 -1.96 28.92
N ALA A 46 -28.45 -2.55 27.99
CA ALA A 46 -27.86 -1.87 26.83
C ALA A 46 -28.91 -1.26 25.89
N VAL A 47 -30.11 -1.86 25.78
CA VAL A 47 -31.22 -1.32 24.98
C VAL A 47 -31.70 0.06 25.49
N PHE A 48 -31.46 0.40 26.76
CA PHE A 48 -31.79 1.72 27.31
C PHE A 48 -30.74 2.78 26.99
N ILE A 49 -29.59 2.43 26.39
CA ILE A 49 -28.60 3.40 25.93
C ILE A 49 -29.08 3.96 24.58
N PRO A 50 -29.43 5.25 24.48
CA PRO A 50 -30.05 5.83 23.29
C PRO A 50 -29.09 6.02 22.10
N PHE A 51 -27.87 5.46 22.18
CA PHE A 51 -26.83 5.59 21.16
C PHE A 51 -26.32 4.22 20.71
N PRO A 52 -27.03 3.52 19.80
CA PRO A 52 -26.52 2.29 19.19
C PRO A 52 -25.51 2.61 18.07
N ALA A 53 -24.62 3.59 18.28
CA ALA A 53 -23.58 3.92 17.33
C ALA A 53 -22.29 3.19 17.74
N GLN A 54 -21.87 2.24 16.92
CA GLN A 54 -20.54 1.66 17.05
C GLN A 54 -19.52 2.68 16.53
N GLU A 55 -18.60 3.08 17.40
CA GLU A 55 -17.51 3.98 17.03
C GLU A 55 -16.26 3.20 16.65
N VAL A 56 -15.55 3.72 15.65
CA VAL A 56 -14.28 3.17 15.20
C VAL A 56 -13.17 4.12 15.63
N MET A 57 -12.51 3.76 16.73
CA MET A 57 -11.47 4.55 17.39
C MET A 57 -10.27 3.65 17.70
N HIS A 58 -9.46 3.36 16.70
CA HIS A 58 -8.25 2.55 16.87
C HIS A 58 -7.14 3.38 17.53
N PRO A 59 -6.45 2.87 18.58
CA PRO A 59 -5.28 3.52 19.14
C PRO A 59 -4.20 3.76 18.07
N GLY A 60 -3.66 4.97 17.96
CA GLY A 60 -2.70 5.32 16.91
C GLY A 60 -3.28 5.24 15.49
N GLY A 61 -4.61 5.28 15.34
CA GLY A 61 -5.26 5.36 14.04
C GLY A 61 -5.10 6.74 13.39
N VAL A 62 -5.23 6.77 12.08
CA VAL A 62 -5.31 8.02 11.32
C VAL A 62 -6.76 8.41 11.10
N TYR A 63 -7.02 9.72 10.96
CA TYR A 63 -8.36 10.24 10.71
C TYR A 63 -8.87 9.83 9.32
N GLN A 64 -10.00 9.12 9.28
CA GLN A 64 -10.64 8.66 8.04
C GLN A 64 -11.95 9.40 7.71
N GLY A 65 -12.54 10.09 8.66
CA GLY A 65 -13.79 10.82 8.42
C GLY A 65 -14.63 10.92 9.67
N GLN A 66 -15.93 11.11 9.46
CA GLN A 66 -16.89 11.32 10.52
C GLN A 66 -18.04 10.33 10.39
N ASN A 67 -18.46 9.77 11.51
CA ASN A 67 -19.65 8.93 11.58
C ASN A 67 -20.88 9.77 11.22
N VAL A 68 -21.68 9.33 10.25
CA VAL A 68 -22.82 10.09 9.74
C VAL A 68 -23.91 10.25 10.80
N ILE A 69 -24.05 9.29 11.71
CA ILE A 69 -25.10 9.24 12.74
C ILE A 69 -24.65 10.00 13.99
N SER A 70 -23.56 9.56 14.61
CA SER A 70 -23.10 10.12 15.90
C SER A 70 -22.33 11.42 15.75
N LYS A 71 -21.85 11.74 14.54
CA LYS A 71 -20.95 12.88 14.26
C LYS A 71 -19.60 12.79 14.96
N ASN A 72 -19.26 11.64 15.54
CA ASN A 72 -17.93 11.40 16.09
C ASN A 72 -16.90 11.15 14.99
N MET A 73 -15.63 11.42 15.30
CA MET A 73 -14.52 11.16 14.38
C MET A 73 -14.27 9.65 14.26
N ILE A 74 -13.83 9.24 13.07
CA ILE A 74 -13.42 7.87 12.76
C ILE A 74 -11.90 7.84 12.66
N PHE A 75 -11.26 7.09 13.56
CA PHE A 75 -9.83 6.85 13.56
C PHE A 75 -9.54 5.38 13.33
N VAL A 76 -8.80 5.09 12.25
CA VAL A 76 -8.50 3.71 11.83
C VAL A 76 -7.00 3.53 11.75
N SER A 77 -6.49 2.52 12.46
CA SER A 77 -5.14 2.01 12.27
C SER A 77 -5.20 0.77 11.41
N ARG A 78 -4.65 0.85 10.19
CA ARG A 78 -4.57 -0.29 9.25
C ARG A 78 -3.67 -1.40 9.78
N LYS A 79 -2.73 -1.05 10.65
CA LYS A 79 -1.81 -1.96 11.35
C LYS A 79 -2.54 -2.94 12.29
N GLN A 80 -3.75 -2.60 12.73
CA GLN A 80 -4.58 -3.44 13.62
C GLN A 80 -5.58 -4.33 12.87
N LEU A 81 -5.67 -4.19 11.54
CA LEU A 81 -6.59 -4.97 10.72
C LEU A 81 -5.89 -6.24 10.20
N LEU A 82 -6.68 -7.23 9.78
CA LEU A 82 -6.17 -8.46 9.16
C LEU A 82 -5.37 -8.18 7.89
N ASN A 83 -5.71 -7.12 7.15
CA ASN A 83 -4.97 -6.63 6.00
C ASN A 83 -4.88 -5.10 6.03
N GLY A 84 -3.74 -4.56 5.59
CA GLY A 84 -3.50 -3.10 5.49
C GLY A 84 -3.94 -2.49 4.16
N ASN A 85 -4.56 -3.27 3.29
CA ASN A 85 -4.93 -2.85 1.94
C ASN A 85 -6.14 -1.91 1.97
N SER A 86 -6.17 -0.93 1.06
CA SER A 86 -7.26 0.04 0.95
C SER A 86 -7.60 0.29 -0.52
N PHE A 87 -8.89 0.52 -0.78
CA PHE A 87 -9.41 0.85 -2.10
C PHE A 87 -10.21 2.14 -2.01
N ILE A 88 -9.85 3.14 -2.83
CA ILE A 88 -10.59 4.40 -2.97
C ILE A 88 -11.26 4.37 -4.35
N LEU A 89 -12.58 4.15 -4.35
CA LEU A 89 -13.38 4.03 -5.57
C LEU A 89 -14.38 5.19 -5.65
N GLY A 90 -14.65 5.67 -6.87
CA GLY A 90 -15.62 6.73 -7.09
C GLY A 90 -15.63 7.26 -8.52
N VAL A 91 -16.73 7.89 -8.93
CA VAL A 91 -16.84 8.55 -10.23
C VAL A 91 -15.97 9.81 -10.30
N PRO A 92 -15.57 10.30 -11.49
CA PRO A 92 -14.90 11.59 -11.62
C PRO A 92 -15.66 12.70 -10.87
N GLY A 93 -14.94 13.54 -10.10
CA GLY A 93 -15.55 14.59 -9.27
C GLY A 93 -16.06 14.15 -7.89
N SER A 94 -16.04 12.86 -7.55
CA SER A 94 -16.53 12.37 -6.25
C SER A 94 -15.59 12.62 -5.05
N GLY A 95 -14.46 13.31 -5.25
CA GLY A 95 -13.46 13.55 -4.21
C GLY A 95 -12.43 12.42 -3.97
N LYS A 96 -12.17 11.55 -4.98
CA LYS A 96 -11.14 10.49 -4.89
C LYS A 96 -9.75 11.05 -4.57
N SER A 97 -9.23 11.95 -5.40
CA SER A 97 -7.90 12.54 -5.23
C SER A 97 -7.80 13.35 -3.94
N PHE A 98 -8.89 14.03 -3.53
CA PHE A 98 -8.95 14.70 -2.23
C PHE A 98 -8.80 13.72 -1.05
N THR A 99 -9.49 12.58 -1.12
CA THR A 99 -9.40 11.52 -0.11
C THR A 99 -8.00 10.91 -0.07
N ALA A 100 -7.40 10.65 -1.23
CA ALA A 100 -6.03 10.13 -1.34
C ALA A 100 -4.99 11.12 -0.79
N ASN A 101 -5.08 12.40 -1.17
CA ASN A 101 -4.21 13.47 -0.64
C ASN A 101 -4.30 13.56 0.89
N ARG A 102 -5.52 13.53 1.44
CA ARG A 102 -5.72 13.55 2.89
C ARG A 102 -5.10 12.33 3.57
N GLU A 103 -5.25 11.14 2.98
CA GLU A 103 -4.62 9.92 3.49
C GLU A 103 -3.09 10.06 3.51
N ILE A 104 -2.49 10.51 2.40
CA ILE A 104 -1.03 10.72 2.29
C ILE A 104 -0.55 11.69 3.39
N VAL A 105 -1.19 12.85 3.53
CA VAL A 105 -0.85 13.84 4.56
C VAL A 105 -0.96 13.24 5.96
N ASN A 106 -2.07 12.55 6.25
CA ASN A 106 -2.29 11.96 7.56
C ASN A 106 -1.24 10.90 7.90
N GLN A 107 -0.86 10.03 6.95
CA GLN A 107 0.20 9.04 7.18
C GLN A 107 1.55 9.70 7.42
N VAL A 108 1.95 10.65 6.55
CA VAL A 108 3.22 11.37 6.68
C VAL A 108 3.33 12.13 8.01
N LEU A 109 2.23 12.67 8.53
CA LEU A 109 2.22 13.42 9.79
C LEU A 109 2.07 12.53 11.03
N ALA A 110 1.36 11.40 10.93
CA ALA A 110 1.05 10.55 12.07
C ALA A 110 2.08 9.44 12.31
N SER A 111 2.88 9.06 11.31
CA SER A 111 3.82 7.95 11.41
C SER A 111 5.14 8.17 10.69
N ASP A 112 6.07 7.24 10.92
CA ASP A 112 7.36 7.15 10.23
C ASP A 112 7.36 6.17 9.05
N ASP A 113 6.17 5.91 8.53
CA ASP A 113 5.94 4.98 7.45
C ASP A 113 6.41 5.55 6.12
N ASP A 114 6.96 4.67 5.28
CA ASP A 114 7.36 5.02 3.93
C ASP A 114 6.10 5.09 3.03
N VAL A 115 5.91 6.21 2.34
CA VAL A 115 4.79 6.47 1.43
C VAL A 115 5.34 6.59 0.02
N ILE A 116 5.01 5.61 -0.81
CA ILE A 116 5.48 5.55 -2.20
C ILE A 116 4.27 5.65 -3.12
N LEU A 117 4.32 6.60 -4.06
CA LEU A 117 3.24 6.92 -4.98
C LEU A 117 3.68 6.59 -6.42
N ILE A 118 2.75 6.06 -7.19
CA ILE A 118 2.85 5.97 -8.65
C ILE A 118 1.84 6.97 -9.20
N ASP A 119 2.33 8.01 -9.87
CA ASP A 119 1.54 9.18 -10.26
C ASP A 119 1.48 9.28 -11.79
N PRO A 120 0.48 8.63 -12.43
CA PRO A 120 0.32 8.68 -13.88
C PRO A 120 -0.26 10.01 -14.39
N GLU A 121 -0.87 10.82 -13.52
CA GLU A 121 -1.55 12.07 -13.90
C GLU A 121 -0.84 13.33 -13.38
N ARG A 122 0.29 13.17 -12.67
CA ARG A 122 1.04 14.25 -12.01
C ARG A 122 0.17 15.05 -11.02
N GLU A 123 -0.71 14.38 -10.28
CA GLU A 123 -1.59 15.03 -9.29
C GLU A 123 -0.89 15.27 -7.94
N TYR A 124 0.09 14.43 -7.58
CA TYR A 124 0.65 14.39 -6.22
C TYR A 124 1.97 15.16 -6.08
N SER A 125 2.60 15.55 -7.19
CA SER A 125 3.94 16.17 -7.20
C SER A 125 4.05 17.43 -6.32
N ALA A 126 3.03 18.31 -6.36
CA ALA A 126 3.01 19.52 -5.54
C ALA A 126 2.90 19.19 -4.04
N LEU A 127 2.07 18.19 -3.70
CA LEU A 127 1.88 17.73 -2.32
C LEU A 127 3.17 17.11 -1.77
N VAL A 128 3.80 16.23 -2.55
CA VAL A 128 5.03 15.53 -2.21
C VAL A 128 6.14 16.54 -1.90
N LYS A 129 6.32 17.53 -2.79
CA LYS A 129 7.29 18.61 -2.57
C LYS A 129 6.99 19.43 -1.32
N ALA A 130 5.72 19.76 -1.06
CA ALA A 130 5.32 20.51 0.13
C ALA A 130 5.59 19.76 1.44
N LEU A 131 5.56 18.42 1.42
CA LEU A 131 5.86 17.55 2.54
C LEU A 131 7.35 17.15 2.65
N GLY A 132 8.23 17.72 1.82
CA GLY A 132 9.67 17.41 1.80
C GLY A 132 10.02 16.05 1.18
N GLY A 133 9.09 15.46 0.43
CA GLY A 133 9.31 14.24 -0.34
C GLY A 133 10.05 14.51 -1.66
N GLU A 134 10.37 13.41 -2.35
CA GLU A 134 11.06 13.43 -3.64
C GLU A 134 10.11 12.99 -4.76
N THR A 135 10.04 13.78 -5.84
CA THR A 135 9.30 13.41 -7.05
C THR A 135 10.30 13.01 -8.14
N ILE A 136 10.30 11.72 -8.50
CA ILE A 136 11.16 11.17 -9.53
C ILE A 136 10.41 11.22 -10.85
N HIS A 137 10.83 12.15 -11.71
CA HIS A 137 10.29 12.28 -13.06
C HIS A 137 10.92 11.26 -14.01
N ILE A 138 10.14 10.28 -14.46
CA ILE A 138 10.58 9.22 -15.37
C ILE A 138 10.07 9.53 -16.78
N SER A 139 10.99 9.74 -17.71
CA SER A 139 10.66 9.88 -19.13
C SER A 139 11.84 9.44 -20.01
N ALA A 140 11.59 9.29 -21.31
CA ALA A 140 12.65 8.92 -22.27
C ALA A 140 13.70 10.03 -22.45
N THR A 141 13.31 11.29 -22.21
CA THR A 141 14.18 12.47 -22.38
C THR A 141 14.75 12.98 -21.05
N SER A 142 14.25 12.49 -19.92
CA SER A 142 14.74 12.84 -18.59
C SER A 142 16.18 12.36 -18.40
N SER A 143 16.98 13.15 -17.67
CA SER A 143 18.28 12.73 -17.17
C SER A 143 18.16 11.75 -15.99
N ASN A 144 16.96 11.56 -15.43
CA ASN A 144 16.72 10.65 -14.33
C ASN A 144 16.69 9.20 -14.83
N HIS A 145 17.37 8.33 -14.11
CA HIS A 145 17.52 6.92 -14.41
C HIS A 145 17.24 6.08 -13.16
N ILE A 146 16.53 4.98 -13.37
CA ILE A 146 16.27 3.95 -12.35
C ILE A 146 16.74 2.64 -12.95
N ASN A 147 17.71 2.00 -12.34
CA ASN A 147 18.26 0.76 -12.87
C ASN A 147 17.26 -0.39 -12.70
N ALA A 148 16.77 -0.96 -13.82
CA ALA A 148 15.90 -2.14 -13.79
C ALA A 148 16.59 -3.38 -13.21
N MET A 149 17.93 -3.42 -13.23
CA MET A 149 18.74 -4.51 -12.68
C MET A 149 19.20 -4.24 -11.25
N ASP A 150 18.62 -3.24 -10.57
CA ASP A 150 18.92 -3.02 -9.16
C ASP A 150 18.28 -4.11 -8.28
N MET A 151 19.03 -4.61 -7.30
CA MET A 151 18.59 -5.67 -6.41
C MET A 151 19.38 -5.64 -5.10
N ASN A 152 18.67 -5.82 -3.98
CA ASN A 152 19.30 -5.96 -2.67
C ASN A 152 19.47 -7.44 -2.24
N ARG A 153 20.29 -7.69 -1.23
CA ARG A 153 20.57 -9.04 -0.72
C ARG A 153 19.33 -9.78 -0.21
N GLN A 154 18.33 -9.06 0.27
CA GLN A 154 17.12 -9.60 0.89
C GLN A 154 15.93 -9.66 -0.08
N TYR A 155 16.20 -9.42 -1.36
CA TYR A 155 15.23 -9.62 -2.42
C TYR A 155 14.78 -11.08 -2.42
N GLY A 156 13.47 -11.31 -2.34
CA GLY A 156 12.89 -12.64 -2.38
C GLY A 156 12.68 -13.40 -1.08
N ASP A 157 12.71 -12.73 0.06
CA ASP A 157 12.14 -13.26 1.32
C ASP A 157 12.61 -14.68 1.71
N GLY A 158 13.91 -14.94 1.55
CA GLY A 158 14.52 -16.25 1.86
C GLY A 158 14.73 -17.17 0.66
N ALA A 159 14.17 -16.85 -0.51
CA ALA A 159 14.57 -17.44 -1.78
C ALA A 159 15.90 -16.85 -2.29
N ASN A 160 16.53 -17.50 -3.28
CA ASN A 160 17.72 -16.94 -3.91
C ASN A 160 17.32 -15.68 -4.70
N PRO A 161 17.86 -14.48 -4.35
CA PRO A 161 17.52 -13.22 -5.01
C PRO A 161 17.61 -13.27 -6.54
N VAL A 162 18.61 -13.99 -7.04
CA VAL A 162 18.89 -14.11 -8.48
C VAL A 162 17.75 -14.81 -9.22
N ILE A 163 17.07 -15.78 -8.59
CA ILE A 163 15.98 -16.52 -9.22
C ILE A 163 14.81 -15.58 -9.50
N LEU A 164 14.37 -14.83 -8.48
CA LEU A 164 13.27 -13.88 -8.67
C LEU A 164 13.66 -12.74 -9.62
N LYS A 165 14.93 -12.32 -9.59
CA LYS A 165 15.39 -11.31 -10.53
C LYS A 165 15.43 -11.84 -11.96
N SER A 166 15.77 -13.11 -12.14
CA SER A 166 15.66 -13.82 -13.43
C SER A 166 14.21 -13.86 -13.91
N GLU A 167 13.25 -14.20 -13.05
CA GLU A 167 11.82 -14.14 -13.36
C GLU A 167 11.37 -12.73 -13.78
N PHE A 168 11.83 -11.69 -13.07
CA PHE A 168 11.59 -10.30 -13.46
C PHE A 168 12.17 -9.96 -14.84
N VAL A 169 13.43 -10.33 -15.10
CA VAL A 169 14.10 -10.08 -16.40
C VAL A 169 13.40 -10.84 -17.53
N LEU A 170 12.89 -12.05 -17.27
CA LEU A 170 12.07 -12.80 -18.20
C LEU A 170 10.79 -12.05 -18.56
N SER A 171 10.01 -11.62 -17.57
CA SER A 171 8.79 -10.82 -17.81
C SER A 171 9.09 -9.50 -18.52
N LEU A 172 10.21 -8.86 -18.19
CA LEU A 172 10.69 -7.67 -18.86
C LEU A 172 10.98 -7.95 -20.33
N CYS A 173 11.73 -9.01 -20.65
CA CYS A 173 12.03 -9.39 -22.02
C CYS A 173 10.75 -9.71 -22.81
N GLU A 174 9.84 -10.51 -22.25
CA GLU A 174 8.52 -10.80 -22.87
C GLU A 174 7.79 -9.50 -23.25
N GLN A 175 7.77 -8.52 -22.36
CA GLN A 175 7.15 -7.23 -22.63
C GLN A 175 7.89 -6.43 -23.72
N LEU A 176 9.22 -6.48 -23.73
CA LEU A 176 10.06 -5.79 -24.72
C LEU A 176 9.91 -6.38 -26.13
N MET A 177 9.69 -7.69 -26.24
CA MET A 177 9.48 -8.39 -27.52
C MET A 177 8.02 -8.36 -28.01
N GLY A 178 7.19 -7.46 -27.47
CA GLY A 178 5.80 -7.28 -27.91
C GLY A 178 4.77 -8.17 -27.20
N GLY A 179 5.11 -8.73 -26.04
CA GLY A 179 4.20 -9.51 -25.20
C GLY A 179 4.00 -10.96 -25.65
N TYR A 180 4.85 -11.48 -26.54
CA TYR A 180 4.84 -12.89 -26.89
C TYR A 180 5.51 -13.71 -25.79
N PRO A 181 4.93 -14.86 -25.40
CA PRO A 181 5.52 -15.73 -24.40
C PRO A 181 6.83 -16.30 -24.94
N LEU A 182 7.86 -16.27 -24.10
CA LEU A 182 9.16 -16.81 -24.46
C LEU A 182 9.15 -18.34 -24.52
N GLY A 183 9.86 -18.89 -25.50
CA GLY A 183 10.11 -20.32 -25.61
C GLY A 183 11.09 -20.82 -24.55
N ALA A 184 11.23 -22.15 -24.45
CA ALA A 184 12.08 -22.77 -23.44
C ALA A 184 13.58 -22.43 -23.61
N LYS A 185 14.03 -22.23 -24.85
CA LYS A 185 15.42 -21.89 -25.15
C LYS A 185 15.75 -20.47 -24.72
N GLU A 186 14.91 -19.51 -25.07
CA GLU A 186 15.05 -18.10 -24.69
C GLU A 186 14.99 -17.94 -23.16
N LYS A 187 14.08 -18.67 -22.50
CA LYS A 187 13.99 -18.68 -21.03
C LYS A 187 15.29 -19.16 -20.39
N SER A 188 15.85 -20.26 -20.88
CA SER A 188 17.13 -20.80 -20.41
C SER A 188 18.30 -19.83 -20.66
N LEU A 189 18.31 -19.16 -21.81
CA LEU A 189 19.33 -18.17 -22.16
C LEU A 189 19.28 -16.94 -21.25
N ILE A 190 18.09 -16.39 -21.00
CA ILE A 190 17.90 -15.23 -20.13
C ILE A 190 18.29 -15.57 -18.69
N ASP A 191 17.92 -16.75 -18.19
CA ASP A 191 18.31 -17.19 -16.85
C ASP A 191 19.83 -17.32 -16.70
N ARG A 192 20.47 -17.99 -17.68
CA ARG A 192 21.94 -18.14 -17.73
C ARG A 192 22.66 -16.79 -17.77
N CYS A 193 22.22 -15.88 -18.64
CA CYS A 193 22.82 -14.56 -18.79
C CYS A 193 22.62 -13.70 -17.54
N THR A 194 21.42 -13.75 -16.94
CA THR A 194 21.12 -13.04 -15.69
C THR A 194 22.04 -13.52 -14.58
N ALA A 195 22.16 -14.84 -14.37
CA ALA A 195 23.05 -15.40 -13.37
C ALA A 195 24.53 -15.03 -13.61
N SER A 196 24.96 -15.00 -14.87
CA SER A 196 26.33 -14.60 -15.27
C SER A 196 26.62 -13.14 -14.89
N VAL A 197 25.71 -12.23 -15.25
CA VAL A 197 25.84 -10.77 -15.01
C VAL A 197 25.86 -10.45 -13.52
N TYR A 198 25.06 -11.13 -12.70
CA TYR A 198 25.08 -10.91 -11.25
C TYR A 198 26.24 -11.60 -10.53
N ARG A 199 26.98 -12.53 -11.14
CA ARG A 199 28.01 -13.34 -10.46
C ARG A 199 29.00 -12.48 -9.67
N THR A 200 29.55 -11.43 -10.28
CA THR A 200 30.52 -10.54 -9.64
C THR A 200 29.89 -9.75 -8.49
N PHE A 201 28.67 -9.24 -8.68
CA PHE A 201 27.94 -8.49 -7.66
C PHE A 201 27.63 -9.35 -6.42
N LEU A 202 27.26 -10.62 -6.65
CA LEU A 202 27.01 -11.60 -5.59
C LEU A 202 28.30 -11.97 -4.83
N GLN A 203 29.40 -12.21 -5.54
CA GLN A 203 30.71 -12.50 -4.95
C GLN A 203 31.20 -11.34 -4.06
N ASN A 204 30.94 -10.11 -4.47
CA ASN A 204 31.22 -8.91 -3.70
C ASN A 204 30.20 -8.63 -2.57
N GLN A 205 29.32 -9.59 -2.26
CA GLN A 205 28.29 -9.46 -1.23
C GLN A 205 27.36 -8.26 -1.45
N TYR A 206 26.95 -8.02 -2.70
CA TYR A 206 26.06 -6.92 -3.10
C TYR A 206 26.68 -5.54 -2.81
N LYS A 207 28.01 -5.44 -2.84
CA LYS A 207 28.75 -4.18 -2.70
C LYS A 207 29.30 -3.73 -4.05
N GLY A 208 29.26 -2.42 -4.28
CA GLY A 208 29.66 -1.79 -5.54
C GLY A 208 28.45 -1.44 -6.40
N GLU A 209 28.69 -1.15 -7.67
CA GLU A 209 27.62 -0.83 -8.61
C GLU A 209 26.87 -2.11 -9.02
N PRO A 210 25.52 -2.13 -8.90
CA PRO A 210 24.73 -3.23 -9.42
C PRO A 210 24.85 -3.28 -10.96
N PRO A 211 24.76 -4.47 -11.57
CA PRO A 211 24.73 -4.57 -13.01
C PRO A 211 23.52 -3.83 -13.59
N THR A 212 23.59 -3.51 -14.88
CA THR A 212 22.56 -2.78 -15.63
C THR A 212 21.99 -3.62 -16.77
N LEU A 213 20.89 -3.19 -17.40
CA LEU A 213 20.41 -3.86 -18.61
C LEU A 213 21.41 -3.79 -19.77
N ARG A 214 22.34 -2.82 -19.77
CA ARG A 214 23.43 -2.78 -20.74
C ARG A 214 24.41 -3.93 -20.53
N ASP A 215 24.72 -4.27 -19.28
CA ASP A 215 25.57 -5.42 -18.96
C ASP A 215 24.90 -6.73 -19.36
N PHE A 216 23.59 -6.84 -19.13
CA PHE A 216 22.79 -7.97 -19.59
C PHE A 216 22.77 -8.10 -21.13
N HIS A 217 22.54 -7.01 -21.84
CA HIS A 217 22.61 -6.98 -23.31
C HIS A 217 24.01 -7.37 -23.82
N ALA A 218 25.08 -6.86 -23.20
CA ALA A 218 26.44 -7.23 -23.54
C ALA A 218 26.73 -8.72 -23.27
N GLU A 219 26.12 -9.32 -22.24
CA GLU A 219 26.24 -10.74 -21.97
C GLU A 219 25.48 -11.61 -22.98
N LEU A 220 24.30 -11.17 -23.43
CA LEU A 220 23.55 -11.84 -24.50
C LEU A 220 24.35 -11.87 -25.81
N LEU A 221 25.01 -10.78 -26.17
CA LEU A 221 25.83 -10.71 -27.39
C LEU A 221 27.03 -11.67 -27.40
N LYS A 222 27.50 -12.12 -26.23
CA LYS A 222 28.59 -13.11 -26.11
C LYS A 222 28.13 -14.55 -26.35
N GLN A 223 26.83 -14.80 -26.33
CA GLN A 223 26.29 -16.15 -26.51
C GLN A 223 26.33 -16.55 -27.99
N ALA A 224 26.64 -17.81 -28.28
CA ALA A 224 26.79 -18.31 -29.64
C ALA A 224 25.44 -18.70 -30.28
N GLU A 225 24.43 -18.93 -29.45
CA GLU A 225 23.10 -19.35 -29.88
C GLU A 225 22.37 -18.22 -30.65
N PRO A 226 21.76 -18.50 -31.82
CA PRO A 226 21.01 -17.49 -32.58
C PRO A 226 19.89 -16.82 -31.78
N GLU A 227 19.19 -17.59 -30.94
CA GLU A 227 18.11 -17.10 -30.10
C GLU A 227 18.59 -16.00 -29.13
N ALA A 228 19.86 -16.01 -28.70
CA ALA A 228 20.42 -14.96 -27.85
C ALA A 228 20.63 -13.65 -28.62
N GLN A 229 21.00 -13.74 -29.90
CA GLN A 229 21.17 -12.58 -30.78
C GLN A 229 19.82 -11.94 -31.11
N ASP A 230 18.78 -12.75 -31.30
CA ASP A 230 17.40 -12.26 -31.50
C ASP A 230 16.90 -11.49 -30.27
N ILE A 231 17.13 -12.01 -29.06
CA ILE A 231 16.79 -11.32 -27.81
C ILE A 231 17.60 -10.02 -27.68
N ALA A 232 18.91 -10.06 -27.94
CA ALA A 232 19.77 -8.88 -27.85
C ALA A 232 19.27 -7.76 -28.76
N LEU A 233 18.97 -8.08 -30.02
CA LEU A 233 18.42 -7.14 -31.00
C LEU A 233 17.07 -6.56 -30.53
N ALA A 234 16.19 -7.41 -30.00
CA ALA A 234 14.87 -6.96 -29.57
C ALA A 234 14.91 -5.98 -28.38
N ILE A 235 15.87 -6.14 -27.46
CA ILE A 235 16.01 -5.24 -26.30
C ILE A 235 16.94 -4.04 -26.57
N GLU A 236 17.60 -3.97 -27.72
CA GLU A 236 18.60 -2.95 -28.05
C GLU A 236 18.06 -1.52 -27.87
N LEU A 237 16.83 -1.27 -28.35
CA LEU A 237 16.14 0.03 -28.25
C LEU A 237 16.06 0.55 -26.80
N PHE A 238 15.95 -0.35 -25.84
CA PHE A 238 15.75 -0.07 -24.41
C PHE A 238 17.03 -0.15 -23.58
N THR A 239 18.16 -0.55 -24.20
CA THR A 239 19.44 -0.72 -23.50
C THR A 239 20.49 0.29 -23.96
N SER A 240 20.83 0.26 -25.24
CA SER A 240 21.75 1.20 -25.90
C SER A 240 21.00 2.26 -26.70
N GLY A 241 19.78 1.99 -27.12
CA GLY A 241 18.95 2.87 -27.95
C GLY A 241 18.37 4.09 -27.21
N SER A 242 17.37 4.71 -27.86
CA SER A 242 16.76 5.97 -27.41
C SER A 242 15.86 5.84 -26.18
N LEU A 243 15.41 4.62 -25.83
CA LEU A 243 14.49 4.36 -24.72
C LEU A 243 15.20 3.74 -23.51
N ASN A 244 16.44 4.13 -23.28
CA ASN A 244 17.36 3.51 -22.31
C ASN A 244 17.26 4.01 -20.85
N THR A 245 16.14 4.64 -20.47
CA THR A 245 15.91 5.23 -19.14
C THR A 245 16.15 4.25 -18.00
N PHE A 246 15.88 2.96 -18.22
CA PHE A 246 16.00 1.90 -17.20
C PHE A 246 17.27 1.06 -17.27
N ALA A 247 18.16 1.37 -18.22
CA ALA A 247 19.34 0.58 -18.54
C ALA A 247 20.66 1.17 -18.00
N LYS A 248 20.57 2.19 -17.15
CA LYS A 248 21.70 2.90 -16.56
C LYS A 248 21.64 2.82 -15.04
N PRO A 249 22.76 3.09 -14.33
CA PRO A 249 22.76 3.19 -12.88
C PRO A 249 21.71 4.20 -12.38
N THR A 250 21.09 3.90 -11.24
CA THR A 250 20.15 4.80 -10.58
C THR A 250 20.87 6.09 -10.17
N ASN A 251 20.33 7.25 -10.54
CA ASN A 251 20.94 8.56 -10.22
C ASN A 251 19.99 9.51 -9.48
N VAL A 252 18.86 9.00 -9.02
CA VAL A 252 17.83 9.73 -8.28
C VAL A 252 17.79 9.26 -6.82
N ASN A 253 17.29 10.12 -5.93
CA ASN A 253 17.14 9.78 -4.52
C ASN A 253 15.93 8.86 -4.31
N VAL A 254 16.17 7.55 -4.28
CA VAL A 254 15.17 6.52 -3.96
C VAL A 254 15.07 6.23 -2.46
N ASP A 255 15.79 6.99 -1.62
CA ASP A 255 15.86 6.74 -0.18
C ASP A 255 14.88 7.57 0.66
N ASN A 256 14.25 8.59 0.07
CA ASN A 256 13.28 9.43 0.75
C ASN A 256 12.08 8.58 1.27
N ARG A 257 11.55 8.94 2.45
CA ARG A 257 10.37 8.30 3.03
C ARG A 257 9.12 8.57 2.20
N LEU A 258 9.00 9.76 1.59
CA LEU A 258 7.90 10.14 0.72
C LEU A 258 8.41 10.25 -0.71
N LEU A 259 8.05 9.27 -1.54
CA LEU A 259 8.49 9.15 -2.93
C LEU A 259 7.30 9.17 -3.87
N SER A 260 7.43 9.87 -5.00
CA SER A 260 6.44 9.84 -6.07
C SER A 260 7.11 9.60 -7.40
N TYR A 261 6.77 8.50 -8.05
CA TYR A 261 7.17 8.19 -9.42
C TYR A 261 6.18 8.86 -10.37
N ASP A 262 6.59 9.99 -10.96
CA ASP A 262 5.83 10.64 -12.04
C ASP A 262 6.11 9.90 -13.35
N ILE A 263 5.07 9.24 -13.85
CA ILE A 263 5.11 8.43 -15.07
C ILE A 263 4.29 9.02 -16.22
N LEU A 264 3.85 10.28 -16.11
CA LEU A 264 2.99 10.93 -17.09
C LEU A 264 3.64 11.00 -18.49
N ASP A 265 4.94 11.33 -18.52
CA ASP A 265 5.70 11.49 -19.76
C ASP A 265 6.40 10.19 -20.23
N LEU A 266 6.04 9.04 -19.63
CA LEU A 266 6.38 7.74 -20.19
C LEU A 266 5.52 7.52 -21.44
N GLY A 267 6.14 7.56 -22.61
CA GLY A 267 5.47 7.23 -23.87
C GLY A 267 4.81 5.85 -23.82
N LYS A 268 3.76 5.64 -24.64
CA LYS A 268 2.93 4.42 -24.63
C LYS A 268 3.73 3.10 -24.69
N GLN A 269 4.86 3.09 -25.40
CA GLN A 269 5.73 1.91 -25.51
C GLN A 269 6.51 1.63 -24.22
N LEU A 270 6.95 2.68 -23.51
CA LEU A 270 7.71 2.55 -22.27
C LEU A 270 6.85 2.39 -21.03
N LEU A 271 5.58 2.80 -21.06
CA LEU A 271 4.72 2.77 -19.88
C LEU A 271 4.62 1.38 -19.21
N PRO A 272 4.38 0.26 -19.93
CA PRO A 272 4.32 -1.06 -19.30
C PRO A 272 5.66 -1.47 -18.66
N ILE A 273 6.76 -1.14 -19.32
CA ILE A 273 8.14 -1.42 -18.87
C ILE A 273 8.45 -0.60 -17.62
N GLY A 274 8.12 0.70 -17.66
CA GLY A 274 8.32 1.60 -16.54
C GLY A 274 7.50 1.18 -15.32
N MET A 275 6.28 0.70 -15.52
CA MET A 275 5.47 0.16 -14.43
C MET A 275 6.13 -1.08 -13.81
N LEU A 276 6.65 -2.02 -14.60
CA LEU A 276 7.37 -3.19 -14.09
C LEU A 276 8.59 -2.78 -13.27
N VAL A 277 9.41 -1.85 -13.77
CA VAL A 277 10.61 -1.38 -13.09
C VAL A 277 10.28 -0.63 -11.80
N VAL A 278 9.24 0.22 -11.81
CA VAL A 278 8.78 0.93 -10.61
C VAL A 278 8.24 -0.04 -9.56
N LEU A 279 7.45 -1.04 -9.95
CA LEU A 279 6.95 -2.07 -9.04
C LEU A 279 8.08 -2.90 -8.44
N ASP A 280 9.08 -3.26 -9.25
CA ASP A 280 10.27 -3.96 -8.76
C ASP A 280 11.09 -3.10 -7.78
N SER A 281 11.23 -1.81 -8.04
CA SER A 281 11.86 -0.85 -7.12
C SER A 281 11.09 -0.76 -5.80
N ILE A 282 9.75 -0.74 -5.84
CA ILE A 282 8.90 -0.76 -4.63
C ILE A 282 9.09 -2.06 -3.86
N LEU A 283 9.16 -3.21 -4.53
CA LEU A 283 9.41 -4.51 -3.89
C LEU A 283 10.80 -4.55 -3.22
N ASN A 284 11.81 -4.01 -3.88
CA ASN A 284 13.14 -3.79 -3.30
C ASN A 284 13.05 -2.93 -2.02
N ARG A 285 12.25 -1.86 -2.02
CA ARG A 285 12.06 -1.02 -0.83
C ARG A 285 11.35 -1.74 0.31
N ILE A 286 10.30 -2.51 -0.01
CA ILE A 286 9.54 -3.30 0.98
C ILE A 286 10.46 -4.33 1.66
N THR A 287 11.26 -5.05 0.87
CA THR A 287 12.20 -6.06 1.41
C THR A 287 13.27 -5.44 2.31
N GLN A 288 13.81 -4.27 1.95
CA GLN A 288 14.73 -3.53 2.81
C GLN A 288 14.08 -3.05 4.11
N ASN A 289 12.85 -2.54 4.03
CA ASN A 289 12.10 -2.08 5.20
C ASN A 289 11.81 -3.24 6.16
N ARG A 290 11.55 -4.44 5.62
CA ARG A 290 11.36 -5.65 6.41
C ARG A 290 12.56 -5.96 7.33
N VAL A 291 13.76 -5.84 6.77
CA VAL A 291 15.03 -6.06 7.48
C VAL A 291 15.25 -5.01 8.56
N LYS A 292 14.84 -3.76 8.30
CA LYS A 292 14.93 -2.64 9.26
C LYS A 292 13.87 -2.72 10.36
N GLY A 293 13.01 -3.74 10.37
CA GLY A 293 11.90 -3.87 11.32
C GLY A 293 10.72 -2.95 11.04
N LYS A 294 10.71 -2.26 9.89
CA LYS A 294 9.58 -1.46 9.38
C LYS A 294 8.57 -2.37 8.66
N ASN A 295 8.05 -3.37 9.38
CA ASN A 295 7.18 -4.42 8.82
C ASN A 295 5.73 -3.99 8.62
N ILE A 296 5.37 -2.80 9.11
CA ILE A 296 3.99 -2.34 9.22
C ILE A 296 3.93 -0.84 9.04
#